data_AF-A0ABD0MIV8-F1
#
_entry.id   AF-A0ABD0MIV8-F1
#
_cell.length_a   1.000
_cell.length_b   1.000
_cell.length_c   1.000
_cell.angle_alpha   90.00
_cell.angle_beta   90.00
_cell.angle_gamma   90.00
#
_symmetry.space_group_name_H-M   'P 1'
#
loop_
_entity.id
_entity.type
_entity.pdbx_description
1 polymer ?
#
loop_
_entity_poly.entity_id
_entity_poly.type
_entity_poly.pdbx_seq_one_letter_code
_entity_poly.pdbx_strand_id
1 'polypeptide(L)'
;MLVEYLPPYSPFLNPIEEFFSSWRWKVYDRHPHTQKALLVAMHAACDDITAESCRGWIRHSRRYFPRCIARDDIRCDVDETM
;
A
#
# COMPACT_ATOMS: atom_id res chain seq x y z
N MET A 1 -4.22 15.93 16.95
CA MET A 1 -4.09 14.85 15.96
C MET A 1 -5.26 15.01 15.00
N LEU A 2 -4.99 15.23 13.72
CA LEU A 2 -6.05 15.29 12.70
C LEU A 2 -6.33 13.86 12.25
N VAL A 3 -7.59 13.46 12.25
CA VAL A 3 -8.05 12.16 11.76
C VAL A 3 -8.72 12.41 10.42
N GLU A 4 -8.23 11.74 9.38
CA GLU A 4 -8.81 11.78 8.04
C GLU A 4 -9.71 10.57 7.86
N TYR A 5 -10.93 10.81 7.38
CA TYR A 5 -11.90 9.76 7.11
C TYR A 5 -11.85 9.36 5.64
N LEU A 6 -11.70 8.07 5.39
CA LEU A 6 -11.84 7.51 4.05
C LEU A 6 -13.27 6.99 3.85
N PRO A 7 -13.81 7.09 2.63
CA PRO A 7 -15.08 6.45 2.31
C PRO A 7 -15.01 4.93 2.52
N PRO A 8 -16.15 4.26 2.77
CA PRO A 8 -16.22 2.81 2.77
C PRO A 8 -15.80 2.21 1.42
N TYR A 9 -15.14 1.05 1.46
CA TYR A 9 -14.76 0.25 0.28
C TYR A 9 -13.89 0.98 -0.76
N SER A 10 -13.13 1.99 -0.35
CA SER A 10 -12.18 2.71 -1.22
C SER A 10 -10.71 2.49 -0.81
N PRO A 11 -10.19 1.25 -0.91
CA PRO A 11 -8.80 0.94 -0.53
C PRO A 11 -7.77 1.71 -1.37
N PHE A 12 -8.10 2.04 -2.63
CA PHE A 12 -7.26 2.85 -3.52
C PHE A 12 -6.99 4.29 -3.01
N LEU A 13 -7.78 4.77 -2.05
CA LEU A 13 -7.54 6.06 -1.38
C LEU A 13 -6.63 5.93 -0.15
N ASN A 14 -6.31 4.70 0.26
CA ASN A 14 -5.50 4.41 1.43
C ASN A 14 -4.08 3.98 1.01
N PRO A 15 -3.06 4.87 1.11
CA PRO A 15 -1.71 4.54 0.67
C PRO A 15 -1.05 3.38 1.45
N ILE A 16 -1.61 2.97 2.60
CA ILE A 16 -1.11 1.82 3.35
C ILE A 16 -1.33 0.49 2.61
N GLU A 17 -2.31 0.42 1.70
CA GLU A 17 -2.60 -0.79 0.92
C GLU A 17 -1.42 -1.13 0.00
N GLU A 18 -0.85 -0.12 -0.66
CA GLU A 18 0.36 -0.29 -1.50
C GLU A 18 1.60 -0.62 -0.68
N PHE A 19 1.72 -0.04 0.52
CA PHE A 19 2.76 -0.41 1.48
C PHE A 19 2.67 -1.90 1.82
N PHE A 20 1.51 -2.39 2.25
CA PHE A 20 1.34 -3.79 2.64
C PHE A 20 1.50 -4.74 1.44
N SER A 21 1.03 -4.35 0.25
CA SER A 21 1.24 -5.12 -0.97
C SER A 21 2.72 -5.30 -1.28
N SER A 22 3.49 -4.19 -1.27
CA SER A 22 4.93 -4.19 -1.53
C SER A 22 5.72 -4.93 -0.45
N TRP A 23 5.41 -4.66 0.82
CA TRP A 23 6.05 -5.28 1.98
C TRP A 23 5.82 -6.79 2.00
N ARG A 24 4.59 -7.25 1.71
CA ARG A 24 4.26 -8.68 1.65
C ARG A 24 5.13 -9.42 0.64
N TRP A 25 5.31 -8.87 -0.55
CA TRP A 25 6.19 -9.47 -1.56
C TRP A 25 7.65 -9.54 -1.10
N LYS A 26 8.17 -8.49 -0.47
CA LYS A 26 9.52 -8.47 0.10
C LYS A 26 9.71 -9.51 1.21
N VAL A 27 8.71 -9.73 2.06
CA VAL A 27 8.73 -10.79 3.07
C VAL A 27 8.71 -12.17 2.42
N TYR A 28 7.87 -12.35 1.40
CA TYR A 28 7.73 -13.61 0.68
C TYR A 28 9.02 -14.04 -0.03
N ASP A 29 9.71 -13.11 -0.69
CA ASP A 29 10.97 -13.33 -1.40
C ASP A 29 12.10 -13.87 -0.50
N ARG A 30 11.99 -13.68 0.82
CA ARG A 30 12.94 -14.18 1.81
C ARG A 30 12.67 -15.62 2.26
N HIS A 31 11.60 -16.25 1.77
CA HIS A 31 11.21 -17.63 2.04
C HIS A 31 11.29 -18.06 3.53
N PRO A 32 10.59 -17.38 4.45
CA PRO A 32 10.62 -17.76 5.86
C PRO A 32 9.84 -19.06 6.12
N HIS A 33 10.52 -20.08 6.66
CA HIS A 33 9.89 -21.37 7.01
C HIS A 33 9.66 -21.59 8.52
N THR A 34 9.96 -20.58 9.36
CA THR A 34 9.72 -20.61 10.80
C THR A 34 9.19 -19.28 11.27
N GLN A 35 8.50 -19.25 12.42
CA GLN A 35 8.01 -18.00 13.01
C GLN A 35 9.16 -17.00 13.27
N LYS A 36 10.30 -17.48 13.77
CA LYS A 36 11.47 -16.63 14.01
C LYS A 36 12.01 -16.04 12.71
N ALA A 37 12.13 -16.84 11.66
CA ALA A 37 12.57 -16.38 10.34
C ALA A 37 11.57 -15.38 9.74
N LEU A 38 10.27 -15.61 9.92
CA LEU A 38 9.22 -14.69 9.46
C LEU A 38 9.35 -13.32 10.12
N LEU A 39 9.51 -13.26 11.43
CA LEU A 39 9.69 -11.98 12.14
C LEU A 39 10.95 -11.24 11.65
N VAL A 40 12.07 -11.94 11.46
CA VAL A 40 13.29 -11.34 10.91
C VAL A 40 13.06 -10.82 9.49
N ALA A 41 12.36 -11.59 8.64
CA ALA A 41 12.04 -11.18 7.28
C ALA A 41 11.10 -9.96 7.25
N MET A 42 10.12 -9.91 8.15
CA MET A 42 9.22 -8.77 8.34
C MET A 42 9.98 -7.48 8.69
N HIS A 43 10.92 -7.56 9.63
CA HIS A 43 11.78 -6.42 9.99
C HIS A 43 12.67 -5.98 8.82
N ALA A 44 13.38 -6.91 8.19
CA ALA A 44 14.25 -6.60 7.07
C ALA A 44 13.49 -6.02 5.85
N ALA A 45 12.26 -6.49 5.61
CA ALA A 45 11.41 -5.95 4.55
C ALA A 45 10.95 -4.51 4.81
N CYS A 46 10.85 -4.09 6.07
CA CYS A 46 10.60 -2.68 6.41
C CYS A 46 11.80 -1.80 6.05
N ASP A 47 13.03 -2.28 6.29
CA ASP A 47 14.26 -1.52 5.98
C ASP A 47 14.45 -1.28 4.47
N ASP A 48 13.91 -2.17 3.64
CA ASP A 48 13.91 -2.03 2.17
C ASP A 48 12.94 -0.95 1.65
N ILE A 49 12.00 -0.48 2.49
CA ILE A 49 10.98 0.48 2.06
C ILE A 49 11.53 1.90 2.22
N THR A 50 11.75 2.55 1.08
CA THR A 50 12.32 3.89 1.06
C THR A 50 11.25 4.95 1.33
N ALA A 51 11.69 6.11 1.83
CA ALA A 51 10.82 7.27 1.94
C ALA A 51 10.28 7.75 0.59
N GLU A 52 10.99 7.45 -0.51
CA GLU A 52 10.52 7.74 -1.87
C GLU A 52 9.33 6.86 -2.26
N SER A 53 9.38 5.57 -1.94
CA SER A 53 8.26 4.64 -2.12
C SER A 53 7.02 5.15 -1.39
N CYS A 54 7.16 5.55 -0.12
CA CYS A 54 6.06 6.12 0.67
C CYS A 54 5.45 7.38 0.03
N ARG A 55 6.31 8.30 -0.45
CA ARG A 55 5.83 9.49 -1.18
C ARG A 55 5.12 9.13 -2.48
N GLY A 56 5.58 8.09 -3.17
CA GLY A 56 4.96 7.52 -4.36
C GLY A 56 3.53 7.07 -4.11
N TRP A 57 3.32 6.22 -3.11
CA TRP A 57 2.00 5.67 -2.74
C TRP A 57 1.03 6.76 -2.26
N ILE A 58 1.51 7.73 -1.48
CA ILE A 58 0.69 8.90 -1.09
C ILE A 58 0.28 9.71 -2.33
N ARG A 59 1.18 9.93 -3.29
CA ARG A 59 0.84 10.62 -4.53
C ARG A 59 -0.14 9.81 -5.39
N HIS A 60 0.05 8.49 -5.44
CA HIS A 60 -0.80 7.59 -6.21
C HIS A 60 -2.24 7.59 -5.69
N SER A 61 -2.45 7.33 -4.39
CA SER A 61 -3.78 7.43 -3.76
C SER A 61 -4.46 8.78 -3.98
N ARG A 62 -3.72 9.89 -3.86
CA ARG A 62 -4.25 11.25 -4.08
C ARG A 62 -4.66 11.53 -5.54
N ARG A 63 -4.12 10.80 -6.52
CA ARG A 63 -4.50 10.95 -7.94
C ARG A 63 -5.97 10.63 -8.18
N TYR A 64 -6.59 9.81 -7.33
CA TYR A 64 -7.99 9.45 -7.45
C TYR A 64 -8.95 10.50 -6.89
N PHE A 65 -8.48 11.47 -6.09
CA PHE A 65 -9.35 12.46 -5.44
C PHE A 65 -10.21 13.25 -6.44
N PRO A 66 -9.68 13.78 -7.55
CA PRO A 66 -10.50 14.50 -8.53
C PRO A 66 -11.59 13.63 -9.16
N ARG A 67 -11.30 12.34 -9.43
CA ARG A 67 -12.27 11.39 -9.98
C ARG A 67 -13.38 11.07 -8.97
N CYS A 68 -13.04 10.92 -7.68
CA CYS A 68 -14.02 10.76 -6.62
C CYS A 68 -14.94 11.98 -6.50
N ILE A 69 -14.37 13.19 -6.58
CA ILE A 69 -15.15 14.45 -6.55
C ILE A 69 -16.06 14.55 -7.78
N ALA A 70 -15.58 14.14 -8.96
CA ALA A 70 -16.36 14.08 -10.19
C ALA A 70 -17.43 12.97 -10.21
N ARG A 71 -17.41 12.07 -9.21
CA ARG A 71 -18.29 10.88 -9.12
C ARG A 71 -18.13 9.94 -10.31
N ASP A 72 -16.89 9.84 -10.81
CA ASP A 72 -16.56 8.88 -11.85
C ASP A 72 -16.77 7.45 -11.33
N ASP A 73 -17.15 6.54 -12.22
CA ASP A 73 -17.08 5.10 -11.95
C ASP A 73 -15.61 4.66 -11.98
N ILE A 74 -15.02 4.48 -10.80
CA ILE A 74 -13.63 4.06 -10.65
C ILE A 74 -13.62 2.54 -10.47
N ARG A 75 -13.27 1.83 -11.54
CA ARG A 75 -12.93 0.41 -11.44
C ARG A 75 -11.62 0.29 -10.67
N CYS A 76 -11.74 -0.11 -9.41
CA CYS A 76 -10.62 -0.32 -8.52
C CYS A 76 -10.18 -1.77 -8.63
N ASP A 77 -9.82 -2.17 -9.85
CA ASP A 77 -9.28 -3.50 -10.08
C ASP A 77 -7.83 -3.48 -9.60
N VAL A 78 -7.44 -4.51 -8.85
CA VAL A 78 -6.14 -4.64 -8.16
C VAL A 78 -4.95 -4.67 -9.15
N ASP A 79 -5.24 -4.75 -10.45
CA ASP A 79 -4.29 -5.03 -11.54
C ASP A 79 -3.83 -3.79 -12.34
N GLU A 80 -4.29 -2.56 -12.04
CA GLU A 80 -3.74 -1.36 -12.70
C GLU A 80 -2.28 -1.03 -12.29
N THR A 81 -1.68 -1.80 -11.37
CA THR A 81 -0.36 -1.54 -10.77
C THR A 81 0.76 -2.52 -11.14
N MET A 82 0.72 -3.14 -12.33
CA MET A 82 1.89 -3.84 -12.90
C MET A 82 2.64 -2.99 -13.92
#